data_AF-A0A929HVL3-F1
#
_entry.id   AF-A0A929HVL3-F1
#
_cell.length_a   1.000
_cell.length_b   1.000
_cell.length_c   1.000
_cell.angle_alpha   90.00
_cell.angle_beta   90.00
_cell.angle_gamma   90.00
#
_symmetry.space_group_name_H-M   'P 1'
#
loop_
_entity.id
_entity.type
_entity.pdbx_description
1 polymer ?
#
loop_
_entity_poly.entity_id
_entity_poly.type
_entity_poly.pdbx_seq_one_letter_code
_entity_poly.pdbx_strand_id
1 'polypeptide(L)'
;ENSLSSQEAARVIRYRFLEDVKERFHASKIALGHNADDQAETMMMWLLRGTGLKGLGGMPPVREGVIIRPLIETTREEIETFLEKNEIPFVIDSSNQKTQYLRNKLRHELFPLLRENYNPQLVKNLVQTASVLRTEDEYLESIAEDALKKILLSKDGESLAIDNKGLLSLPLAIQFRCLRGALEQIKGDLRKITSTHLYDIIKIVCNDMPNKLLKLPQGIMVEKSYNKLIIKLHQTEPSPFNYKFTSIPDWVIIEEIGKEMKFEIVEGDDHTIPKKDSHIAYLDGGKILMPLTIRNTKPGDRFQPLGMKGEKKIKDFFIDEKVPLKERKRVP
;
A
#
# COMPACT_ATOMS: atom_id res chain seq x y z
N GLU A 1 0.16 8.52 12.41
CA GLU A 1 -0.70 7.67 13.26
C GLU A 1 -1.32 6.52 12.46
N ASN A 2 -0.82 5.30 12.67
CA ASN A 2 -1.40 4.07 12.09
C ASN A 2 -2.44 3.50 13.06
N SER A 3 -3.65 4.06 13.08
CA SER A 3 -4.77 3.50 13.84
C SER A 3 -5.40 2.34 13.05
N LEU A 4 -4.65 1.24 12.87
CA LEU A 4 -5.22 -0.03 12.43
C LEU A 4 -6.23 -0.46 13.49
N SER A 5 -7.44 -0.84 13.07
CA SER A 5 -8.39 -1.46 13.99
C SER A 5 -7.76 -2.72 14.61
N SER A 6 -8.12 -3.06 15.84
CA SER A 6 -7.58 -4.25 16.54
C SER A 6 -7.63 -5.53 15.68
N GLN A 7 -8.64 -5.66 14.82
CA GLN A 7 -8.79 -6.76 13.86
C GLN A 7 -7.80 -6.70 12.69
N GLU A 8 -7.50 -5.52 12.16
CA GLU A 8 -6.51 -5.37 11.09
C GLU A 8 -5.10 -5.64 11.61
N ALA A 9 -4.77 -5.15 12.80
CA ALA A 9 -3.49 -5.45 13.46
C ALA A 9 -3.33 -6.96 13.72
N ALA A 10 -4.35 -7.61 14.30
CA ALA A 10 -4.35 -9.06 14.51
C ALA A 10 -4.25 -9.84 13.18
N ARG A 11 -4.88 -9.34 12.11
CA ARG A 11 -4.78 -9.94 10.78
C ARG A 11 -3.36 -9.85 10.24
N VAL A 12 -2.71 -8.69 10.32
CA VAL A 12 -1.32 -8.51 9.85
C VAL A 12 -0.37 -9.46 10.59
N ILE A 13 -0.47 -9.52 11.92
CA ILE A 13 0.36 -10.43 12.73
C ILE A 13 0.13 -11.89 12.35
N ARG A 14 -1.12 -12.29 12.14
CA ARG A 14 -1.47 -13.67 11.73
C ARG A 14 -0.87 -14.02 10.37
N TYR A 15 -0.97 -13.14 9.38
CA TYR A 15 -0.40 -13.40 8.06
C TYR A 15 1.12 -13.49 8.11
N ARG A 16 1.79 -12.57 8.82
CA ARG A 16 3.23 -12.63 9.03
C ARG A 16 3.66 -13.94 9.69
N PHE A 17 2.98 -14.37 10.76
CA PHE A 17 3.25 -15.67 11.39
C PHE A 17 3.10 -16.84 10.42
N LEU A 18 2.04 -16.86 9.60
CA LEU A 18 1.82 -17.92 8.63
C LEU A 18 2.87 -17.93 7.51
N GLU A 19 3.35 -16.76 7.11
CA GLU A 19 4.46 -16.61 6.16
C GLU A 19 5.78 -17.13 6.76
N ASP A 20 6.11 -16.74 7.99
CA ASP A 20 7.29 -17.22 8.72
C ASP A 20 7.27 -18.75 8.86
N VAL A 21 6.09 -19.33 9.18
CA VAL A 21 5.90 -20.78 9.26
C VAL A 21 6.07 -21.46 7.90
N LYS A 22 5.49 -20.89 6.83
CA LYS A 22 5.64 -21.42 5.48
C LYS A 22 7.12 -21.49 5.07
N GLU A 23 7.88 -20.43 5.32
CA GLU A 23 9.32 -20.40 5.02
C GLU A 23 10.09 -21.43 5.84
N ARG A 24 9.85 -21.49 7.15
CA ARG A 24 10.51 -22.44 8.06
C ARG A 24 10.30 -23.90 7.68
N PHE A 25 9.11 -24.25 7.19
CA PHE A 25 8.75 -25.63 6.83
C PHE A 25 8.83 -25.90 5.32
N HIS A 26 9.33 -24.96 4.52
CA HIS A 26 9.40 -25.06 3.06
C HIS A 26 8.05 -25.45 2.41
N ALA A 27 6.95 -24.96 2.98
CA ALA A 27 5.62 -25.24 2.46
C ALA A 27 5.34 -24.42 1.19
N SER A 28 4.60 -25.01 0.25
CA SER A 28 4.24 -24.33 -1.00
C SER A 28 3.05 -23.37 -0.85
N LYS A 29 2.11 -23.70 0.05
CA LYS A 29 0.82 -23.01 0.18
C LYS A 29 0.38 -22.88 1.64
N ILE A 30 -0.46 -21.88 1.91
CA ILE A 30 -1.12 -21.63 3.19
C ILE A 30 -2.63 -21.80 2.98
N ALA A 31 -3.22 -22.82 3.60
CA ALA A 31 -4.67 -23.04 3.55
C ALA A 31 -5.39 -22.31 4.69
N LEU A 32 -6.39 -21.50 4.36
CA LEU A 32 -7.23 -20.80 5.33
C LEU A 32 -8.65 -21.39 5.30
N GLY A 33 -9.22 -21.63 6.48
CA GLY A 33 -10.57 -22.17 6.66
C GLY A 33 -11.71 -21.18 6.45
N HIS A 34 -11.56 -20.22 5.52
CA HIS A 34 -12.67 -19.34 5.16
C HIS A 34 -13.74 -20.12 4.40
N ASN A 35 -15.00 -19.90 4.76
CA ASN A 35 -16.15 -20.60 4.20
C ASN A 35 -17.10 -19.68 3.38
N ALA A 36 -18.19 -20.24 2.86
CA ALA A 36 -19.19 -19.51 2.08
C ALA A 36 -19.87 -18.38 2.88
N ASP A 37 -20.11 -18.59 4.17
CA ASP A 37 -20.68 -17.58 5.07
C ASP A 37 -19.72 -16.39 5.25
N ASP A 38 -18.43 -16.65 5.46
CA ASP A 38 -17.40 -15.60 5.53
C ASP A 38 -17.31 -14.81 4.22
N GLN A 39 -17.52 -15.48 3.09
CA GLN A 39 -17.52 -14.87 1.77
C GLN A 39 -18.73 -13.96 1.58
N ALA A 40 -19.92 -14.43 1.93
CA ALA A 40 -21.15 -13.66 1.86
C ALA A 40 -21.10 -12.42 2.78
N GLU A 41 -20.61 -12.58 4.01
CA GLU A 41 -20.35 -11.46 4.93
C GLU A 41 -19.39 -10.44 4.32
N THR A 42 -18.29 -10.92 3.73
CA THR A 42 -17.28 -10.05 3.12
C THR A 42 -17.89 -9.26 1.97
N MET A 43 -18.60 -9.93 1.05
CA MET A 43 -19.31 -9.29 -0.05
C MET A 43 -20.29 -8.22 0.46
N MET A 44 -21.07 -8.52 1.50
CA MET A 44 -22.03 -7.57 2.08
C MET A 44 -21.34 -6.37 2.72
N MET A 45 -20.23 -6.57 3.42
CA MET A 45 -19.41 -5.47 3.96
C MET A 45 -18.89 -4.55 2.86
N TRP A 46 -18.44 -5.12 1.73
CA TRP A 46 -17.97 -4.35 0.59
C TRP A 46 -19.11 -3.58 -0.09
N LEU A 47 -20.28 -4.21 -0.22
CA LEU A 47 -21.47 -3.58 -0.77
C LEU A 47 -21.89 -2.36 0.07
N LEU A 48 -21.97 -2.51 1.39
CA LEU A 48 -22.33 -1.42 2.31
C LEU A 48 -21.33 -0.26 2.30
N ARG A 49 -20.04 -0.54 2.05
CA ARG A 49 -18.98 0.48 1.95
C ARG A 49 -18.96 1.20 0.59
N GLY A 50 -19.63 0.64 -0.42
CA GLY A 50 -19.50 1.06 -1.81
C GLY A 50 -18.20 0.57 -2.41
N THR A 51 -18.29 -0.39 -3.33
CA THR A 51 -17.14 -0.94 -4.07
C THR A 51 -17.49 -1.18 -5.54
N GLY A 52 -16.46 -1.33 -6.38
CA GLY A 52 -16.61 -1.89 -7.72
C GLY A 52 -16.60 -3.42 -7.74
N LEU A 53 -16.66 -3.99 -8.95
CA LEU A 53 -16.72 -5.44 -9.23
C LEU A 53 -15.69 -6.25 -8.44
N LYS A 54 -14.42 -5.85 -8.44
CA LYS A 54 -13.33 -6.49 -7.67
C LYS A 54 -13.66 -6.75 -6.19
N GLY A 55 -14.35 -5.81 -5.52
CA GLY A 55 -14.75 -5.98 -4.12
C GLY A 55 -16.01 -6.82 -3.95
N LEU A 56 -16.96 -6.72 -4.90
CA LEU A 56 -18.17 -7.55 -4.92
C LEU A 56 -17.86 -9.02 -5.22
N GLY A 57 -16.76 -9.29 -5.92
CA GLY A 57 -16.21 -10.64 -6.06
C GLY A 57 -15.78 -11.29 -4.73
N GLY A 58 -15.78 -10.56 -3.61
CA GLY A 58 -15.41 -11.09 -2.31
C GLY A 58 -13.94 -11.55 -2.25
N MET A 59 -13.63 -12.47 -1.35
CA MET A 59 -12.29 -13.03 -1.21
C MET A 59 -11.98 -14.00 -2.36
N PRO A 60 -10.79 -13.92 -2.99
CA PRO A 60 -10.41 -14.88 -4.04
C PRO A 60 -10.12 -16.26 -3.45
N PRO A 61 -10.47 -17.37 -4.15
CA PRO A 61 -10.12 -18.72 -3.72
C PRO A 61 -8.60 -18.90 -3.59
N VAL A 62 -7.83 -18.29 -4.49
CA VAL A 62 -6.36 -18.27 -4.48
C VAL A 62 -5.89 -16.82 -4.50
N ARG A 63 -4.99 -16.46 -3.58
CA ARG A 63 -4.35 -15.14 -3.56
C ARG A 63 -2.85 -15.30 -3.74
N GLU A 64 -2.32 -14.61 -4.76
CA GLU A 64 -0.87 -14.52 -5.05
C GLU A 64 -0.20 -15.90 -5.18
N GLY A 65 -0.96 -16.93 -5.58
CA GLY A 65 -0.49 -18.32 -5.70
C GLY A 65 -0.15 -19.03 -4.38
N VAL A 66 -0.13 -18.32 -3.25
CA VAL A 66 0.32 -18.85 -1.94
C VAL A 66 -0.84 -19.15 -1.01
N ILE A 67 -1.80 -18.25 -0.87
CA ILE A 67 -2.92 -18.41 0.06
C ILE A 67 -4.08 -19.07 -0.67
N ILE A 68 -4.53 -20.22 -0.16
CA ILE A 68 -5.68 -20.96 -0.70
C ILE A 68 -6.82 -21.01 0.31
N ARG A 69 -8.06 -21.04 -0.18
CA ARG A 69 -9.29 -21.13 0.63
C ARG A 69 -10.16 -22.27 0.10
N PRO A 70 -9.85 -23.54 0.46
CA PRO A 70 -10.53 -24.70 -0.13
C PRO A 70 -12.03 -24.76 0.15
N LEU A 71 -12.47 -24.21 1.29
CA LEU A 71 -13.86 -24.27 1.75
C LEU A 71 -14.68 -23.03 1.38
N ILE A 72 -14.17 -22.13 0.53
CA ILE A 72 -14.80 -20.82 0.29
C ILE A 72 -16.19 -20.88 -0.36
N GLU A 73 -16.54 -22.03 -0.94
CA GLU A 73 -17.86 -22.32 -1.52
C GLU A 73 -18.70 -23.27 -0.66
N THR A 74 -18.14 -23.79 0.44
CA THR A 74 -18.81 -24.69 1.38
C THR A 74 -19.46 -23.88 2.48
N THR A 75 -20.74 -24.13 2.73
CA THR A 75 -21.48 -23.45 3.81
C THR A 75 -21.06 -23.96 5.18
N ARG A 76 -21.26 -23.12 6.20
CA ARG A 76 -21.04 -23.51 7.59
C ARG A 76 -21.90 -24.72 7.99
N GLU A 77 -23.15 -24.77 7.51
CA GLU A 77 -24.06 -25.89 7.75
C GLU A 77 -23.53 -27.21 7.18
N GLU A 78 -22.96 -27.18 5.97
CA GLU A 78 -22.32 -28.35 5.36
C GLU A 78 -21.06 -28.78 6.14
N ILE A 79 -20.28 -27.82 6.67
CA ILE A 79 -19.10 -28.11 7.52
C ILE A 79 -19.53 -28.74 8.85
N GLU A 80 -20.52 -28.17 9.53
CA GLU A 80 -21.03 -28.68 10.82
C GLU A 80 -21.64 -30.08 10.64
N THR A 81 -22.43 -30.29 9.57
CA THR A 81 -22.96 -31.62 9.21
C THR A 81 -21.84 -32.64 8.97
N PHE A 82 -20.75 -32.22 8.30
CA PHE A 82 -19.59 -33.09 8.09
C PHE A 82 -18.89 -33.44 9.40
N LEU A 83 -18.71 -32.47 10.31
CA LEU A 83 -18.07 -32.70 11.60
C LEU A 83 -18.91 -33.64 12.48
N GLU A 84 -20.23 -33.44 12.51
CA GLU A 84 -21.17 -34.30 13.25
C GLU A 84 -21.14 -35.74 12.72
N LYS A 85 -21.25 -35.92 11.40
CA LYS A 85 -21.26 -37.23 10.76
C LYS A 85 -19.96 -38.03 11.00
N ASN A 86 -18.83 -37.34 11.15
CA ASN A 86 -17.52 -37.96 11.36
C ASN A 86 -17.06 -37.92 12.82
N GLU A 87 -17.91 -37.44 13.75
CA GLU A 87 -17.62 -37.33 15.18
C GLU A 87 -16.32 -36.54 15.47
N ILE A 88 -16.05 -35.49 14.68
CA ILE A 88 -14.83 -34.69 14.81
C ILE A 88 -15.09 -33.55 15.82
N PRO A 89 -14.40 -33.52 16.97
CA PRO A 89 -14.57 -32.44 17.93
C PRO A 89 -14.00 -31.12 17.40
N PHE A 90 -14.68 -30.02 17.65
CA PHE A 90 -14.24 -28.67 17.30
C PHE A 90 -14.50 -27.68 18.44
N VAL A 91 -13.76 -26.57 18.44
CA VAL A 91 -13.88 -25.50 19.43
C VAL A 91 -14.53 -24.28 18.80
N ILE A 92 -15.53 -23.71 19.47
CA ILE A 92 -16.15 -22.44 19.07
C ILE A 92 -15.45 -21.30 19.82
N ASP A 93 -14.79 -20.41 19.09
CA ASP A 93 -14.10 -19.27 19.70
C ASP A 93 -15.11 -18.28 20.32
N SER A 94 -14.93 -18.02 21.62
CA SER A 94 -15.67 -17.04 22.43
C SER A 94 -15.63 -15.60 21.88
N SER A 95 -14.61 -15.23 21.10
CA SER A 95 -14.48 -13.90 20.49
C SER A 95 -15.60 -13.59 19.47
N ASN A 96 -16.27 -14.63 18.95
CA ASN A 96 -17.40 -14.52 18.02
C ASN A 96 -18.68 -13.92 18.64
N GLN A 97 -18.78 -13.83 19.97
CA GLN A 97 -19.98 -13.36 20.66
C GLN A 97 -20.04 -11.83 20.86
N LYS A 98 -18.97 -11.10 20.55
CA LYS A 98 -18.93 -9.64 20.78
C LYS A 98 -19.55 -8.87 19.60
N THR A 99 -20.77 -8.35 19.72
CA THR A 99 -21.51 -7.58 18.67
C THR A 99 -20.94 -6.20 18.33
N GLN A 100 -19.78 -5.81 18.86
CA GLN A 100 -19.19 -4.49 18.65
C GLN A 100 -18.73 -4.25 17.20
N TYR A 101 -18.40 -5.30 16.44
CA TYR A 101 -17.85 -5.20 15.09
C TYR A 101 -18.93 -5.39 14.02
N LEU A 102 -18.84 -4.63 12.92
CA LEU A 102 -19.77 -4.71 11.78
C LEU A 102 -20.00 -6.15 11.30
N ARG A 103 -18.94 -6.95 11.23
CA ARG A 103 -19.01 -8.37 10.83
C ARG A 103 -19.88 -9.20 11.77
N ASN A 104 -19.78 -8.98 13.08
CA ASN A 104 -20.56 -9.72 14.06
C ASN A 104 -22.04 -9.29 14.02
N LYS A 105 -22.33 -8.02 13.75
CA LYS A 105 -23.71 -7.56 13.48
C LYS A 105 -24.29 -8.22 12.22
N LEU A 106 -23.51 -8.31 11.14
CA LEU A 106 -23.96 -9.01 9.94
C LEU A 106 -24.31 -10.48 10.24
N ARG A 107 -23.43 -11.19 10.94
CA ARG A 107 -23.59 -12.61 11.27
C ARG A 107 -24.77 -12.89 12.20
N HIS A 108 -24.97 -12.08 13.25
CA HIS A 108 -25.93 -12.38 14.31
C HIS A 108 -27.27 -11.66 14.16
N GLU A 109 -27.35 -10.57 13.41
CA GLU A 109 -28.57 -9.79 13.26
C GLU A 109 -29.08 -9.83 11.81
N LEU A 110 -28.26 -9.39 10.85
CA LEU A 110 -28.74 -9.17 9.48
C LEU A 110 -28.93 -10.47 8.67
N PHE A 111 -27.95 -11.37 8.67
CA PHE A 111 -28.04 -12.61 7.90
C PHE A 111 -29.18 -13.53 8.39
N PRO A 112 -29.39 -13.73 9.70
CA PRO A 112 -30.55 -14.46 10.20
C PRO A 112 -31.87 -13.84 9.73
N LEU A 113 -32.02 -12.51 9.90
CA LEU A 113 -33.21 -11.78 9.46
C LEU A 113 -33.50 -11.98 7.96
N LEU A 114 -32.46 -11.88 7.11
CA LEU A 114 -32.60 -12.04 5.67
C LEU A 114 -32.89 -13.49 5.25
N ARG A 115 -32.28 -14.47 5.93
CA ARG A 115 -32.53 -15.89 5.66
C ARG A 115 -33.95 -16.32 6.04
N GLU A 116 -34.42 -15.88 7.20
CA GLU A 116 -35.74 -16.26 7.73
C GLU A 116 -36.88 -15.57 6.98
N ASN A 117 -36.76 -14.27 6.68
CA ASN A 117 -37.88 -13.49 6.16
C ASN A 117 -37.90 -13.32 4.64
N TYR A 118 -36.79 -13.61 3.94
CA TYR A 118 -36.68 -13.32 2.51
C TYR A 118 -36.19 -14.50 1.68
N ASN A 119 -35.02 -15.06 2.01
CA ASN A 119 -34.45 -16.15 1.21
C ASN A 119 -33.54 -17.08 2.03
N PRO A 120 -33.95 -18.34 2.28
CA PRO A 120 -33.13 -19.29 3.03
C PRO A 120 -31.81 -19.65 2.33
N GLN A 121 -31.73 -19.49 1.01
CA GLN A 121 -30.54 -19.76 0.18
C GLN A 121 -29.65 -18.52 -0.04
N LEU A 122 -29.84 -17.45 0.74
CA LEU A 122 -29.12 -16.18 0.59
C LEU A 122 -27.59 -16.36 0.45
N VAL A 123 -26.96 -17.15 1.33
CA VAL A 123 -25.51 -17.36 1.33
C VAL A 123 -25.05 -17.99 0.01
N LYS A 124 -25.74 -19.04 -0.46
CA LYS A 124 -25.42 -19.72 -1.73
C LYS A 124 -25.54 -18.76 -2.91
N ASN A 125 -26.60 -17.96 -2.96
CA ASN A 125 -26.82 -16.98 -4.04
C ASN A 125 -25.76 -15.88 -4.05
N LEU A 126 -25.38 -15.35 -2.87
CA LEU A 126 -24.33 -14.34 -2.75
C LEU A 126 -22.97 -14.88 -3.19
N VAL A 127 -22.61 -16.10 -2.78
CA VAL A 127 -21.35 -16.73 -3.18
C VAL A 127 -21.32 -17.00 -4.69
N GLN A 128 -22.41 -17.49 -5.26
CA GLN A 128 -22.50 -17.69 -6.71
C GLN A 128 -22.37 -16.36 -7.47
N THR A 129 -23.04 -15.31 -7.00
CA THR A 129 -22.92 -13.96 -7.59
C THR A 129 -21.50 -13.43 -7.48
N ALA A 130 -20.86 -13.58 -6.32
CA ALA A 130 -19.45 -13.19 -6.14
C ALA A 130 -18.52 -13.96 -7.09
N SER A 131 -18.80 -15.24 -7.36
CA SER A 131 -18.04 -16.04 -8.32
C SER A 131 -18.18 -15.51 -9.76
N VAL A 132 -19.42 -15.24 -10.21
CA VAL A 132 -19.69 -14.66 -11.54
C VAL A 132 -18.99 -13.31 -11.70
N LEU A 133 -19.17 -12.40 -10.74
CA LEU A 133 -18.57 -11.07 -10.78
C LEU A 133 -17.05 -11.11 -10.77
N ARG A 134 -16.43 -12.09 -10.09
CA ARG A 134 -14.98 -12.28 -10.10
C ARG A 134 -14.49 -12.66 -11.50
N THR A 135 -15.12 -13.65 -12.13
CA THR A 135 -14.75 -14.10 -13.48
C THR A 135 -14.88 -12.98 -14.50
N GLU A 136 -15.94 -12.18 -14.41
CA GLU A 136 -16.12 -10.99 -15.26
C GLU A 136 -15.08 -9.91 -14.98
N ASP A 137 -14.76 -9.64 -13.71
CA ASP A 137 -13.74 -8.67 -13.32
C ASP A 137 -12.36 -9.08 -13.86
N GLU A 138 -11.98 -10.35 -13.74
CA GLU A 138 -10.73 -10.92 -14.26
C GLU A 138 -10.64 -10.79 -15.79
N TYR A 139 -11.72 -11.10 -16.50
CA TYR A 139 -11.76 -10.94 -17.95
C TYR A 139 -11.62 -9.47 -18.36
N LEU A 140 -12.36 -8.56 -17.73
CA LEU A 140 -12.26 -7.13 -18.02
C LEU A 140 -10.88 -6.56 -17.67
N GLU A 141 -10.24 -7.07 -16.63
CA GLU A 141 -8.87 -6.69 -16.27
C GLU A 141 -7.88 -7.12 -17.35
N SER A 142 -8.00 -8.34 -17.87
CA SER A 142 -7.14 -8.81 -18.98
C SER A 142 -7.27 -7.95 -20.25
N ILE A 143 -8.50 -7.57 -20.61
CA ILE A 143 -8.75 -6.67 -21.74
C ILE A 143 -8.09 -5.31 -21.50
N ALA A 144 -8.20 -4.78 -20.28
CA ALA A 144 -7.62 -3.49 -19.92
C ALA A 144 -6.10 -3.52 -19.88
N GLU A 145 -5.49 -4.60 -19.39
CA GLU A 145 -4.03 -4.76 -19.42
C GLU A 145 -3.49 -4.76 -20.85
N ASP A 146 -4.15 -5.50 -21.75
CA ASP A 146 -3.74 -5.55 -23.15
C ASP A 146 -4.01 -4.24 -23.89
N ALA A 147 -5.12 -3.56 -23.58
CA ALA A 147 -5.38 -2.23 -24.08
C ALA A 147 -4.32 -1.23 -23.60
N LEU A 148 -3.98 -1.25 -22.30
CA LEU A 148 -2.97 -0.38 -21.69
C LEU A 148 -1.59 -0.58 -22.36
N LYS A 149 -1.18 -1.82 -22.61
CA LYS A 149 0.08 -2.12 -23.33
C LYS A 149 0.11 -1.49 -24.72
N LYS A 150 -1.01 -1.50 -25.45
CA LYS A 150 -1.10 -0.94 -26.82
C LYS A 150 -1.04 0.58 -26.84
N ILE A 151 -1.59 1.24 -25.83
CA ILE A 151 -1.63 2.71 -25.74
C ILE A 151 -0.45 3.31 -24.95
N LEU A 152 0.41 2.46 -24.38
CA LEU A 152 1.59 2.87 -23.65
C LEU A 152 2.64 3.45 -24.61
N LEU A 153 3.04 4.70 -24.40
CA LEU A 153 4.03 5.40 -25.21
C LEU A 153 5.44 5.28 -24.62
N SER A 154 5.55 5.40 -23.31
CA SER A 154 6.81 5.24 -22.58
C SER A 154 6.56 4.95 -21.11
N LYS A 155 7.49 4.24 -20.49
CA LYS A 155 7.50 3.98 -19.06
C LYS A 155 8.93 4.14 -18.53
N ASP A 156 9.09 4.98 -17.53
CA ASP A 156 10.25 5.03 -16.67
C ASP A 156 9.83 4.65 -15.24
N GLY A 157 10.78 4.48 -14.32
CA GLY A 157 10.49 3.99 -12.97
C GLY A 157 9.56 4.91 -12.15
N GLU A 158 9.40 6.18 -12.53
CA GLU A 158 8.64 7.19 -11.78
C GLU A 158 7.54 7.86 -12.61
N SER A 159 7.46 7.54 -13.91
CA SER A 159 6.58 8.18 -14.89
C SER A 159 6.13 7.21 -15.98
N LEU A 160 4.88 7.37 -16.41
CA LEU A 160 4.23 6.56 -17.42
C LEU A 160 3.46 7.48 -18.36
N ALA A 161 3.69 7.34 -19.66
CA ALA A 161 3.01 8.12 -20.70
C ALA A 161 2.07 7.25 -21.54
N ILE A 162 0.83 7.71 -21.71
CA ILE A 162 -0.25 7.02 -22.43
C ILE A 162 -0.72 7.89 -23.61
N ASP A 163 -1.11 7.27 -24.72
CA ASP A 163 -1.75 7.95 -25.85
C ASP A 163 -3.20 8.36 -25.51
N ASN A 164 -3.50 9.66 -25.59
CA ASN A 164 -4.83 10.20 -25.28
C ASN A 164 -5.89 9.69 -26.26
N LYS A 165 -5.59 9.65 -27.56
CA LYS A 165 -6.52 9.17 -28.59
C LYS A 165 -6.82 7.70 -28.42
N GLY A 166 -5.78 6.89 -28.21
CA GLY A 166 -5.90 5.46 -27.92
C GLY A 166 -6.68 5.20 -26.63
N LEU A 167 -6.52 6.02 -25.59
CA LEU A 167 -7.34 5.89 -24.38
C LEU A 167 -8.81 6.23 -24.66
N LEU A 168 -9.09 7.36 -25.33
CA LEU A 168 -10.46 7.82 -25.58
C LEU A 168 -11.24 6.94 -26.56
N SER A 169 -10.56 6.15 -27.41
CA SER A 169 -11.23 5.20 -28.31
C SER A 169 -11.74 3.94 -27.61
N LEU A 170 -11.29 3.68 -26.37
CA LEU A 170 -11.72 2.52 -25.58
C LEU A 170 -13.08 2.78 -24.93
N PRO A 171 -13.87 1.74 -24.62
CA PRO A 171 -15.06 1.87 -23.79
C PRO A 171 -14.71 2.44 -22.41
N LEU A 172 -15.58 3.27 -21.81
CA LEU A 172 -15.32 3.96 -20.55
C LEU A 172 -14.89 3.02 -19.40
N ALA A 173 -15.49 1.82 -19.32
CA ALA A 173 -15.11 0.81 -18.34
C ALA A 173 -13.63 0.39 -18.48
N ILE A 174 -13.16 0.23 -19.72
CA ILE A 174 -11.77 -0.12 -20.03
C ILE A 174 -10.85 1.08 -19.80
N GLN A 175 -11.29 2.30 -20.14
CA GLN A 175 -10.54 3.52 -19.83
C GLN A 175 -10.20 3.62 -18.33
N PHE A 176 -11.20 3.41 -17.46
CA PHE A 176 -10.97 3.44 -16.02
C PHE A 176 -10.05 2.34 -15.53
N ARG A 177 -10.13 1.13 -16.08
CA ARG A 177 -9.20 0.04 -15.73
C ARG A 177 -7.79 0.33 -16.21
N CYS A 178 -7.61 0.83 -17.44
CA CYS A 178 -6.30 1.28 -17.93
C CYS A 178 -5.69 2.35 -17.01
N LEU A 179 -6.47 3.36 -16.60
CA LEU A 179 -6.00 4.40 -15.68
C LEU A 179 -5.65 3.84 -14.30
N ARG A 180 -6.45 2.92 -13.76
CA ARG A 180 -6.15 2.23 -12.50
C ARG A 180 -4.85 1.43 -12.60
N GLY A 181 -4.69 0.62 -13.65
CA GLY A 181 -3.46 -0.14 -13.89
C GLY A 181 -2.24 0.76 -14.04
N ALA A 182 -2.37 1.89 -14.73
CA ALA A 182 -1.28 2.86 -14.86
C ALA A 182 -0.91 3.53 -13.52
N LEU A 183 -1.91 3.90 -12.71
CA LEU A 183 -1.69 4.47 -11.38
C LEU A 183 -1.07 3.46 -10.42
N GLU A 184 -1.51 2.19 -10.46
CA GLU A 184 -0.96 1.10 -9.66
C GLU A 184 0.49 0.82 -10.03
N GLN A 185 0.85 0.88 -11.33
CA GLN A 185 2.24 0.71 -11.77
C GLN A 185 3.19 1.82 -11.29
N ILE A 186 2.69 3.06 -11.10
CA ILE A 186 3.51 4.19 -10.63
C ILE A 186 3.53 4.31 -9.11
N LYS A 187 2.40 4.08 -8.43
CA LYS A 187 2.29 4.26 -6.99
C LYS A 187 2.52 2.98 -6.19
N GLY A 188 2.36 1.81 -6.81
CA GLY A 188 2.39 0.50 -6.16
C GLY A 188 1.06 0.08 -5.51
N ASP A 189 0.14 1.02 -5.25
CA ASP A 189 -1.20 0.72 -4.73
C ASP A 189 -2.25 1.78 -5.11
N LEU A 190 -3.53 1.40 -5.02
CA LEU A 190 -4.68 2.27 -5.34
C LEU A 190 -5.38 2.87 -4.11
N ARG A 191 -4.79 2.81 -2.91
CA ARG A 191 -5.38 3.41 -1.70
C ARG A 191 -5.55 4.92 -1.90
N LYS A 192 -6.66 5.46 -1.39
CA LYS A 192 -7.07 6.88 -1.56
C LYS A 192 -7.29 7.32 -3.01
N ILE A 193 -7.28 6.41 -3.98
CA ILE A 193 -7.71 6.68 -5.35
C ILE A 193 -9.17 6.24 -5.50
N THR A 194 -10.06 7.22 -5.67
CA THR A 194 -11.51 7.03 -5.85
C THR A 194 -11.88 7.13 -7.33
N SER A 195 -13.12 6.74 -7.65
CA SER A 195 -13.69 6.91 -8.99
C SER A 195 -13.68 8.38 -9.43
N THR A 196 -13.92 9.33 -8.53
CA THR A 196 -13.90 10.77 -8.82
C THR A 196 -12.58 11.20 -9.45
N HIS A 197 -11.44 10.71 -8.95
CA HIS A 197 -10.13 11.00 -9.54
C HIS A 197 -10.00 10.47 -10.97
N LEU A 198 -10.54 9.28 -11.26
CA LEU A 198 -10.52 8.70 -12.60
C LEU A 198 -11.38 9.52 -13.57
N TYR A 199 -12.57 9.96 -13.13
CA TYR A 199 -13.39 10.89 -13.90
C TYR A 199 -12.66 12.21 -14.16
N ASP A 200 -11.95 12.76 -13.18
CA ASP A 200 -11.22 14.02 -13.35
C ASP A 200 -10.04 13.88 -14.32
N ILE A 201 -9.36 12.73 -14.35
CA ILE A 201 -8.37 12.43 -15.39
C ILE A 201 -9.03 12.43 -16.77
N ILE A 202 -10.13 11.70 -16.96
CA ILE A 202 -10.84 11.64 -18.25
C ILE A 202 -11.31 13.03 -18.70
N LYS A 203 -11.87 13.84 -17.79
CA LYS A 203 -12.27 15.23 -18.10
C LYS A 203 -11.10 16.06 -18.64
N ILE A 204 -9.89 15.86 -18.12
CA ILE A 204 -8.71 16.57 -18.59
C ILE A 204 -8.27 16.06 -19.96
N VAL A 205 -8.32 14.75 -20.19
CA VAL A 205 -8.03 14.14 -21.49
C VAL A 205 -8.98 14.69 -22.57
N CYS A 206 -10.28 14.80 -22.26
CA CYS A 206 -11.30 15.35 -23.17
C CYS A 206 -11.25 16.87 -23.37
N ASN A 207 -10.54 17.63 -22.53
CA ASN A 207 -10.54 19.10 -22.61
C ASN A 207 -9.74 19.59 -23.82
N ASP A 208 -10.19 20.64 -24.51
CA ASP A 208 -9.48 21.17 -25.70
C ASP A 208 -8.12 21.81 -25.39
N MET A 209 -7.85 22.17 -24.14
CA MET A 209 -6.56 22.73 -23.75
C MET A 209 -5.42 21.70 -23.92
N PRO A 210 -4.34 22.06 -24.65
CA PRO A 210 -3.28 21.11 -24.97
C PRO A 210 -2.44 20.71 -23.76
N ASN A 211 -2.32 21.58 -22.76
CA ASN A 211 -1.55 21.33 -21.55
C ASN A 211 -2.40 21.57 -20.31
N LYS A 212 -2.48 20.58 -19.42
CA LYS A 212 -3.19 20.71 -18.14
C LYS A 212 -2.61 19.76 -17.11
N LEU A 213 -2.49 20.23 -15.88
CA LEU A 213 -1.96 19.47 -14.75
C LEU A 213 -3.07 19.20 -13.72
N LEU A 214 -3.12 17.96 -13.26
CA LEU A 214 -3.94 17.51 -12.13
C LEU A 214 -3.05 16.94 -11.06
N LYS A 215 -3.28 17.37 -9.82
CA LYS A 215 -2.65 16.77 -8.64
C LYS A 215 -3.66 15.84 -7.99
N LEU A 216 -3.28 14.58 -7.88
CA LEU A 216 -4.04 13.55 -7.18
C LEU A 216 -3.43 13.33 -5.79
N PRO A 217 -4.15 12.65 -4.88
CA PRO A 217 -3.63 12.34 -3.55
C PRO A 217 -2.29 11.60 -3.58
N GLN A 218 -1.54 11.70 -2.48
CA GLN A 218 -0.27 10.98 -2.27
C GLN A 218 0.79 11.28 -3.33
N GLY A 219 0.83 12.52 -3.81
CA GLY A 219 1.90 13.00 -4.68
C GLY A 219 1.76 12.58 -6.14
N ILE A 220 0.66 11.96 -6.57
CA ILE A 220 0.50 11.65 -8.00
C ILE A 220 0.21 12.94 -8.78
N MET A 221 0.91 13.15 -9.89
CA MET A 221 0.63 14.19 -10.87
C MET A 221 0.25 13.57 -12.20
N VAL A 222 -0.84 14.07 -12.77
CA VAL A 222 -1.32 13.70 -14.11
C VAL A 222 -1.27 14.93 -14.99
N GLU A 223 -0.45 14.88 -16.02
CA GLU A 223 -0.22 15.97 -16.96
C GLU A 223 -0.70 15.56 -18.34
N LYS A 224 -1.64 16.30 -18.90
CA LYS A 224 -1.92 16.25 -20.33
C LYS A 224 -0.89 17.10 -21.05
N SER A 225 -0.21 16.53 -22.03
CA SER A 225 0.67 17.22 -22.96
C SER A 225 0.33 16.82 -24.39
N TYR A 226 -0.39 17.70 -25.10
CA TYR A 226 -0.96 17.44 -26.42
C TYR A 226 -1.74 16.12 -26.46
N ASN A 227 -1.21 15.13 -27.20
CA ASN A 227 -1.81 13.81 -27.38
C ASN A 227 -1.32 12.77 -26.35
N LYS A 228 -0.60 13.19 -25.31
CA LYS A 228 -0.07 12.29 -24.29
C LYS A 228 -0.66 12.62 -22.92
N LEU A 229 -0.93 11.58 -22.13
CA LEU A 229 -1.21 11.67 -20.71
C LEU A 229 0.01 11.14 -19.96
N ILE A 230 0.66 11.99 -19.18
CA ILE A 230 1.84 11.65 -18.39
C ILE A 230 1.41 11.54 -16.93
N ILE A 231 1.53 10.35 -16.37
CA ILE A 231 1.30 10.07 -14.95
C ILE A 231 2.67 9.95 -14.29
N LYS A 232 2.95 10.76 -13.30
CA LYS A 232 4.23 10.76 -12.58
C LYS A 232 4.00 10.86 -11.09
N LEU A 233 4.85 10.19 -10.31
CA LEU A 233 4.90 10.44 -8.88
C LEU A 233 5.67 11.75 -8.66
N HIS A 234 4.97 12.79 -8.24
CA HIS A 234 5.62 13.94 -7.61
C HIS A 234 6.28 13.45 -6.34
N GLN A 235 7.59 13.25 -6.41
CA GLN A 235 8.39 13.44 -5.22
C GLN A 235 8.21 14.90 -4.83
N THR A 236 7.34 15.18 -3.85
CA THR A 236 7.31 16.46 -3.17
C THR A 236 8.75 16.78 -2.79
N GLU A 237 9.22 18.00 -3.10
CA GLU A 237 10.40 18.49 -2.40
C GLU A 237 10.14 18.29 -0.90
N PRO A 238 11.07 17.64 -0.16
CA PRO A 238 10.83 17.44 1.25
C PRO A 238 10.59 18.79 1.90
N SER A 239 9.53 18.89 2.71
CA SER A 239 9.31 20.07 3.53
C SER A 239 10.56 20.33 4.36
N PRO A 240 10.97 21.61 4.55
CA PRO A 240 12.10 21.91 5.43
C PRO A 240 11.83 21.32 6.82
N PHE A 241 12.77 20.54 7.34
CA PHE A 241 12.67 19.92 8.66
C PHE A 241 13.76 20.47 9.59
N ASN A 242 13.43 20.56 10.88
CA ASN A 242 14.32 21.07 11.92
C ASN A 242 13.90 20.49 13.28
N TYR A 243 14.47 19.35 13.63
CA TYR A 243 14.26 18.68 14.91
C TYR A 243 15.32 19.15 15.90
N LYS A 244 14.90 19.59 17.09
CA LYS A 244 15.79 20.04 18.17
C LYS A 244 15.61 19.16 19.40
N PHE A 245 16.71 18.67 19.95
CA PHE A 245 16.74 17.80 21.11
C PHE A 245 17.58 18.41 22.22
N THR A 246 17.03 18.50 23.42
CA THR A 246 17.74 18.98 24.62
C THR A 246 18.57 17.90 25.30
N SER A 247 18.44 16.65 24.87
CA SER A 247 19.23 15.47 25.25
C SER A 247 19.42 14.57 24.03
N ILE A 248 20.36 13.62 24.07
CA ILE A 248 20.58 12.68 22.95
C ILE A 248 19.35 11.74 22.85
N PRO A 249 18.60 11.74 21.73
CA PRO A 249 17.44 10.85 21.58
C PRO A 249 17.88 9.43 21.22
N ASP A 250 17.17 8.38 21.65
CA ASP A 250 17.49 7.00 21.23
C ASP A 250 17.32 6.79 19.72
N TRP A 251 16.25 7.37 19.16
CA TRP A 251 15.91 7.27 17.75
C TRP A 251 15.12 8.50 17.29
N VAL A 252 15.23 8.83 16.01
CA VAL A 252 14.50 9.92 15.36
C VAL A 252 13.99 9.43 14.00
N ILE A 253 12.69 9.56 13.76
CA ILE A 253 12.12 9.43 12.41
C ILE A 253 11.97 10.84 11.82
N ILE A 254 12.55 11.03 10.63
CA ILE A 254 12.46 12.24 9.82
C ILE A 254 11.37 12.00 8.77
N GLU A 255 10.13 12.35 9.11
CA GLU A 255 8.94 12.00 8.34
C GLU A 255 8.97 12.60 6.92
N GLU A 256 9.54 13.78 6.75
CA GLU A 256 9.59 14.52 5.48
C GLU A 256 10.43 13.82 4.41
N ILE A 257 11.38 12.98 4.82
CA ILE A 257 12.27 12.25 3.91
C ILE A 257 12.14 10.72 4.05
N GLY A 258 11.37 10.24 5.03
CA GLY A 258 11.15 8.83 5.30
C GLY A 258 12.40 8.10 5.79
N LYS A 259 13.26 8.78 6.58
CA LYS A 259 14.48 8.19 7.14
C LYS A 259 14.41 8.08 8.65
N GLU A 260 15.16 7.16 9.21
CA GLU A 260 15.38 7.03 10.64
C GLU A 260 16.86 7.20 11.00
N MET A 261 17.12 7.74 12.18
CA MET A 261 18.45 7.87 12.77
C MET A 261 18.40 7.28 14.17
N LYS A 262 19.30 6.34 14.45
CA LYS A 262 19.52 5.79 15.80
C LYS A 262 20.73 6.47 16.42
N PHE A 263 20.65 6.84 17.69
CA PHE A 263 21.81 7.29 18.45
C PHE A 263 22.10 6.28 19.56
N GLU A 264 23.39 6.06 19.79
CA GLU A 264 23.87 5.13 20.80
C GLU A 264 25.10 5.73 21.45
N ILE A 265 25.12 5.79 22.77
CA ILE A 265 26.30 6.20 23.52
C ILE A 265 27.12 4.94 23.74
N VAL A 266 28.33 4.92 23.18
CA VAL A 266 29.26 3.80 23.30
C VAL A 266 30.49 4.29 24.05
N GLU A 267 30.91 3.53 25.06
CA GLU A 267 32.19 3.75 25.72
C GLU A 267 33.31 3.19 24.83
N GLY A 268 34.32 4.02 24.54
CA GLY A 268 35.45 3.63 23.71
C GLY A 268 36.58 4.65 23.78
N ASP A 269 37.77 4.19 23.41
CA ASP A 269 38.97 4.99 23.22
C ASP A 269 38.99 5.63 21.82
N ASP A 270 39.61 6.82 21.69
CA ASP A 270 39.62 7.70 20.51
C ASP A 270 40.07 7.03 19.17
N HIS A 271 40.51 5.77 19.22
CA HIS A 271 41.33 5.13 18.18
C HIS A 271 40.67 3.93 17.48
N THR A 272 39.48 3.49 17.89
CA THR A 272 38.73 2.44 17.17
C THR A 272 37.47 2.99 16.54
N ILE A 273 37.60 3.60 15.34
CA ILE A 273 36.45 3.84 14.45
C ILE A 273 36.05 2.46 13.87
N PRO A 274 34.97 1.83 14.34
CA PRO A 274 34.53 0.53 13.84
C PRO A 274 33.99 0.70 12.42
N LYS A 275 34.68 0.10 11.44
CA LYS A 275 34.34 0.02 10.00
C LYS A 275 33.94 1.34 9.30
N LYS A 276 34.49 1.57 8.10
CA LYS A 276 34.02 2.64 7.21
C LYS A 276 32.63 2.27 6.68
N ASP A 277 31.58 2.78 7.30
CA ASP A 277 30.21 2.77 6.77
C ASP A 277 29.76 4.21 6.53
N SER A 278 29.19 4.49 5.36
CA SER A 278 28.67 5.82 5.00
C SER A 278 27.42 6.21 5.80
N HIS A 279 26.79 5.27 6.52
CA HIS A 279 25.58 5.49 7.31
C HIS A 279 25.86 5.61 8.82
N ILE A 280 27.13 5.50 9.24
CA ILE A 280 27.51 5.57 10.66
C ILE A 280 28.51 6.72 10.84
N ALA A 281 28.21 7.61 11.80
CA ALA A 281 29.09 8.70 12.20
C ALA A 281 29.39 8.59 13.70
N TYR A 282 30.69 8.65 14.04
CA TYR A 282 31.16 8.70 15.43
C TYR A 282 31.46 10.16 15.79
N LEU A 283 30.92 10.60 16.91
CA LEU A 283 31.09 11.95 17.43
C LEU A 283 31.67 11.87 18.84
N ASP A 284 32.62 12.75 19.14
CA ASP A 284 33.18 12.88 20.49
C ASP A 284 32.12 13.47 21.42
N GLY A 285 31.57 12.64 22.31
CA GLY A 285 30.52 13.01 23.24
C GLY A 285 30.87 14.20 24.14
N GLY A 286 32.15 14.40 24.47
CA GLY A 286 32.62 15.51 25.28
C GLY A 286 32.63 16.86 24.55
N LYS A 287 32.58 16.85 23.21
CA LYS A 287 32.54 18.05 22.36
C LYS A 287 31.14 18.38 21.83
N ILE A 288 30.14 17.54 22.11
CA ILE A 288 28.76 17.78 21.66
C ILE A 288 28.14 18.91 22.48
N LEU A 289 27.68 19.96 21.80
CA LEU A 289 26.93 21.06 22.39
C LEU A 289 25.42 20.85 22.21
N MET A 290 24.66 21.05 23.27
CA MET A 290 23.19 20.98 23.23
C MET A 290 22.56 22.36 23.00
N PRO A 291 21.38 22.45 22.34
CA PRO A 291 20.57 21.33 21.84
C PRO A 291 21.10 20.76 20.51
N LEU A 292 21.04 19.43 20.38
CA LEU A 292 21.33 18.74 19.13
C LEU A 292 20.24 19.07 18.10
N THR A 293 20.64 19.42 16.87
CA THR A 293 19.70 19.82 15.82
C THR A 293 19.89 18.96 14.56
N ILE A 294 18.81 18.36 14.07
CA ILE A 294 18.76 17.63 12.79
C ILE A 294 17.92 18.45 11.82
N ARG A 295 18.49 18.86 10.69
CA ARG A 295 17.82 19.78 9.76
C ARG A 295 18.30 19.62 8.33
N ASN A 296 17.46 20.02 7.39
CA ASN A 296 17.90 20.15 6.02
C ASN A 296 19.08 21.15 5.88
N THR A 297 19.91 20.93 4.85
CA THR A 297 21.03 21.83 4.52
C THR A 297 20.53 23.22 4.13
N LYS A 298 21.26 24.25 4.57
CA LYS A 298 20.98 25.67 4.29
C LYS A 298 22.06 26.25 3.39
N PRO A 299 21.73 27.24 2.53
CA PRO A 299 22.72 27.95 1.75
C PRO A 299 23.80 28.55 2.65
N GLY A 300 25.07 28.22 2.38
CA GLY A 300 26.21 28.71 3.16
C GLY A 300 26.74 27.74 4.21
N ASP A 301 26.06 26.61 4.47
CA ASP A 301 26.56 25.59 5.41
C ASP A 301 27.95 25.07 4.99
N ARG A 302 28.82 24.90 5.99
CA ARG A 302 30.20 24.43 5.86
C ARG A 302 30.48 23.34 6.88
N PHE A 303 31.37 22.42 6.52
CA PHE A 303 31.89 21.40 7.42
C PHE A 303 33.31 21.00 6.99
N GLN A 304 34.02 20.27 7.84
CA GLN A 304 35.31 19.69 7.51
C GLN A 304 35.14 18.18 7.31
N PRO A 305 35.23 17.67 6.06
CA PRO A 305 35.18 16.24 5.80
C PRO A 305 36.32 15.50 6.50
N LEU A 306 36.05 14.28 6.95
CA LEU A 306 37.05 13.43 7.60
C LEU A 306 38.27 13.22 6.68
N GLY A 307 39.48 13.51 7.19
CA GLY A 307 40.73 13.37 6.45
C GLY A 307 41.15 14.58 5.60
N MET A 308 40.33 15.63 5.49
CA MET A 308 40.71 16.89 4.83
C MET A 308 41.26 17.92 5.82
N LYS A 309 42.22 18.73 5.37
CA LYS A 309 42.66 19.93 6.10
C LYS A 309 41.87 21.14 5.59
N GLY A 310 40.99 21.69 6.43
CA GLY A 310 40.19 22.89 6.13
C GLY A 310 38.72 22.63 5.84
N GLU A 311 37.91 23.69 5.91
CA GLU A 311 36.46 23.63 5.72
C GLU A 311 36.03 23.70 4.25
N LYS A 312 34.98 22.96 3.92
CA LYS A 312 34.33 22.95 2.61
C LYS A 312 32.86 23.32 2.73
N LYS A 313 32.31 24.02 1.74
CA LYS A 313 30.85 24.23 1.65
C LYS A 313 30.15 22.91 1.35
N ILE A 314 29.03 22.64 2.02
CA ILE A 314 28.22 21.43 1.76
C ILE A 314 27.79 21.36 0.28
N LYS A 315 27.48 22.51 -0.34
CA LYS A 315 27.14 22.60 -1.77
C LYS A 315 28.26 22.05 -2.66
N ASP A 316 29.50 22.45 -2.39
CA ASP A 316 30.67 22.06 -3.20
C ASP A 316 31.00 20.57 -2.94
N PHE A 317 30.81 20.11 -1.71
CA PHE A 317 30.90 18.68 -1.37
C PHE A 317 29.90 17.82 -2.15
N PHE A 318 28.63 18.21 -2.22
CA PHE A 318 27.62 17.50 -3.02
C PHE A 318 27.91 17.51 -4.53
N ILE A 319 28.60 18.53 -5.04
CA ILE A 319 29.01 18.58 -6.45
C ILE A 319 30.12 17.55 -6.69
N ASP A 320 31.13 17.52 -5.84
CA ASP A 320 32.28 16.61 -5.99
C ASP A 320 31.86 15.14 -5.83
N GLU A 321 30.98 14.84 -4.88
CA GLU A 321 30.37 13.52 -4.70
C GLU A 321 29.26 13.20 -5.73
N LYS A 322 29.03 14.10 -6.69
CA LYS A 322 28.02 13.95 -7.76
C LYS A 322 26.61 13.65 -7.25
N VAL A 323 26.27 14.12 -6.05
CA VAL A 323 24.94 13.93 -5.45
C VAL A 323 23.91 14.68 -6.30
N PRO A 324 22.89 13.98 -6.85
CA PRO A 324 21.84 14.59 -7.66
C PRO A 324 21.15 15.74 -6.93
N LEU A 325 20.80 16.82 -7.64
CA LEU A 325 20.17 18.01 -7.04
C LEU A 325 18.91 17.66 -6.23
N LYS A 326 18.16 16.63 -6.68
CA LYS A 326 16.95 16.10 -6.02
C LYS A 326 17.23 15.44 -4.67
N GLU A 327 18.40 14.80 -4.50
CA GLU A 327 18.77 14.09 -3.27
C GLU A 327 19.36 15.02 -2.21
N ARG A 328 19.98 16.14 -2.61
CA ARG A 328 20.60 17.11 -1.69
C ARG A 328 19.63 17.67 -0.65
N LYS A 329 18.35 17.83 -1.01
CA LYS A 329 17.28 18.29 -0.10
C LYS A 329 16.80 17.20 0.87
N ARG A 330 17.16 15.93 0.62
CA ARG A 330 16.81 14.75 1.43
C ARG A 330 17.97 14.27 2.32
N VAL A 331 19.02 15.09 2.46
CA VAL A 331 20.15 14.85 3.37
C VAL A 331 19.89 15.63 4.67
N PRO A 332 19.82 14.93 5.82
CA PRO A 332 19.56 15.52 7.13
C PRO A 332 20.79 16.16 7.80
#